data_AF-A0A9Q0PH56-F1
#
_entry.id   AF-A0A9Q0PH56-F1
#
_cell.length_a   1.000
_cell.length_b   1.000
_cell.length_c   1.000
_cell.angle_alpha   90.00
_cell.angle_beta   90.00
_cell.angle_gamma   90.00
#
_symmetry.space_group_name_H-M   'P 1'
#
loop_
_entity.id
_entity.type
_entity.pdbx_description
1 polymer ?
#
loop_
_entity_poly.entity_id
_entity_poly.type
_entity_poly.pdbx_seq_one_letter_code
_entity_poly.pdbx_strand_id
1 'polypeptide(L)'
;MGTVKLGENMEIKVEVIKKACSMAMKAHKYPEKQYLFDKIKSSSPEVVFSFAGSLSVNDWFAGGSFGDMEVDRRLFPSLKYVGLDEFGRVNEAFFKRFKAVLANPKFELEVALVILFPFLL
;
A
#
# COMPACT_ATOMS: atom_id res chain seq x y z
N MET A 1 30.45 -14.28 -8.92
CA MET A 1 29.18 -13.68 -9.39
C MET A 1 28.06 -14.29 -8.56
N GLY A 2 27.56 -13.56 -7.56
CA GLY A 2 26.56 -14.08 -6.62
C GLY A 2 25.17 -14.06 -7.25
N THR A 3 24.59 -15.24 -7.48
CA THR A 3 23.17 -15.36 -7.84
C THR A 3 22.36 -15.24 -6.55
N VAL A 4 21.88 -14.05 -6.21
CA VAL A 4 20.91 -13.89 -5.12
C VAL A 4 19.59 -14.43 -5.63
N LYS A 5 19.10 -15.55 -5.09
CA LYS A 5 17.75 -16.01 -5.42
C LYS A 5 16.75 -15.07 -4.77
N LEU A 6 15.66 -14.77 -5.49
CA LEU A 6 14.59 -13.91 -5.01
C LEU A 6 14.05 -14.45 -3.67
N GLY A 7 14.23 -13.69 -2.58
CA GLY A 7 13.80 -14.05 -1.22
C GLY A 7 14.91 -14.45 -0.23
N GLU A 8 16.17 -14.59 -0.66
CA GLU A 8 17.26 -14.99 0.27
C GLU A 8 17.71 -13.86 1.22
N ASN A 9 17.33 -12.60 0.96
CA ASN A 9 17.63 -11.43 1.80
C ASN A 9 16.39 -10.73 2.39
N MET A 10 15.19 -11.22 2.09
CA MET A 10 13.94 -10.66 2.61
C MET A 10 13.25 -11.79 3.39
N GLU A 11 12.86 -11.55 4.64
CA GLU A 11 12.05 -12.50 5.44
C GLU A 11 10.61 -12.71 4.87
N ILE A 12 10.41 -12.45 3.57
CA ILE A 12 9.16 -12.63 2.85
C ILE A 12 9.21 -13.94 2.08
N LYS A 13 8.33 -14.87 2.44
CA LYS A 13 8.23 -16.18 1.78
C LYS A 13 7.90 -16.02 0.30
N VAL A 14 8.49 -16.86 -0.55
CA VAL A 14 8.28 -16.86 -2.01
C VAL A 14 6.80 -16.96 -2.40
N GLU A 15 6.00 -17.70 -1.64
CA GLU A 15 4.54 -17.82 -1.82
C GLU A 15 3.80 -16.49 -1.66
N VAL A 16 4.23 -15.63 -0.72
CA VAL A 16 3.68 -14.28 -0.51
C VAL A 16 4.00 -13.40 -1.70
N ILE A 17 5.25 -13.44 -2.19
CA ILE A 17 5.68 -12.69 -3.38
C ILE A 17 4.84 -13.09 -4.60
N LYS A 18 4.68 -14.39 -4.84
CA LYS A 18 3.87 -14.91 -5.96
C LYS A 18 2.41 -14.48 -5.86
N LYS A 19 1.81 -14.55 -4.66
CA LYS A 19 0.43 -14.10 -4.43
C LYS A 19 0.28 -12.60 -4.67
N ALA A 20 1.16 -11.79 -4.08
CA ALA A 20 1.13 -10.34 -4.22
C ALA A 20 1.24 -9.91 -5.69
N CYS A 21 2.17 -10.50 -6.45
CA CYS A 21 2.33 -10.26 -7.88
C CYS A 21 1.06 -10.64 -8.68
N SER A 22 0.52 -11.85 -8.45
CA SER A 22 -0.73 -12.29 -9.09
C SER A 22 -1.90 -11.35 -8.79
N MET A 23 -2.02 -10.89 -7.55
CA MET A 23 -3.08 -9.98 -7.12
C MET A 23 -2.93 -8.56 -7.65
N ALA A 24 -1.70 -8.05 -7.78
CA ALA A 24 -1.44 -6.77 -8.42
C ALA A 24 -1.90 -6.82 -9.90
N MET A 25 -1.54 -7.87 -10.63
CA MET A 25 -2.00 -8.07 -12.01
C MET A 25 -3.52 -8.22 -12.09
N LYS A 26 -4.14 -8.91 -11.12
CA LYS A 26 -5.59 -9.07 -11.06
C LYS A 26 -6.32 -7.75 -10.79
N ALA A 27 -5.78 -6.88 -9.95
CA ALA A 27 -6.41 -5.59 -9.62
C ALA A 27 -6.63 -4.72 -10.87
N HIS A 28 -5.70 -4.74 -11.83
CA HIS A 28 -5.82 -3.99 -13.09
C HIS A 28 -6.99 -4.45 -13.98
N LYS A 29 -7.55 -5.65 -13.75
CA LYS A 29 -8.74 -6.14 -14.46
C LYS A 29 -10.06 -5.59 -13.89
N TYR A 30 -9.99 -4.91 -12.75
CA TYR A 30 -11.13 -4.34 -12.04
C TYR A 30 -10.85 -2.87 -11.68
N PRO A 31 -10.63 -1.98 -12.65
CA PRO A 31 -10.28 -0.58 -12.40
C PRO A 31 -11.37 0.20 -11.64
N GLU A 32 -12.60 -0.29 -11.63
CA GLU A 32 -13.71 0.25 -10.85
C GLU A 32 -13.60 -0.02 -9.34
N LYS A 33 -12.78 -0.99 -8.94
CA LYS A 33 -12.56 -1.33 -7.53
C LYS A 33 -11.37 -0.55 -6.98
N GLN A 34 -11.56 0.05 -5.81
CA GLN A 34 -10.50 0.76 -5.11
C GLN A 34 -9.34 -0.17 -4.70
N TYR A 35 -9.65 -1.42 -4.34
CA TYR A 35 -8.68 -2.44 -3.99
C TYR A 35 -9.29 -3.86 -4.14
N LEU A 36 -8.42 -4.86 -4.18
CA LEU A 36 -8.77 -6.26 -3.96
C LEU A 36 -8.14 -6.75 -2.66
N PHE A 37 -8.83 -7.66 -1.98
CA PHE A 37 -8.36 -8.30 -0.76
C PHE A 37 -8.45 -9.82 -0.91
N ASP A 38 -7.42 -10.54 -0.50
CA ASP A 38 -7.42 -11.99 -0.46
C ASP A 38 -6.42 -12.52 0.58
N LYS A 39 -6.76 -13.67 1.18
CA LYS A 39 -5.87 -14.36 2.11
C LYS A 39 -4.99 -15.34 1.34
N ILE A 40 -3.81 -15.63 1.87
CA ILE A 40 -2.99 -16.72 1.34
C ILE A 40 -3.60 -18.03 1.86
N LYS A 41 -3.97 -18.94 0.95
CA LYS A 41 -4.67 -20.19 1.30
C LYS A 41 -3.75 -21.28 1.87
N SER A 42 -2.43 -21.12 1.74
CA SER A 42 -1.43 -21.97 2.41
C SER A 42 -1.23 -21.49 3.84
N SER A 43 -0.47 -22.24 4.65
CA SER A 43 -0.16 -22.09 6.09
C SER A 43 0.39 -20.74 6.58
N SER A 44 0.32 -19.70 5.75
CA SER A 44 0.77 -18.34 5.99
C SER A 44 -0.37 -17.49 6.58
N PRO A 45 -0.21 -16.88 7.77
CA PRO A 45 -1.19 -15.92 8.30
C PRO A 45 -1.32 -14.64 7.47
N GLU A 46 -0.42 -14.38 6.53
CA GLU A 46 -0.36 -13.12 5.81
C GLU A 46 -1.45 -12.98 4.71
N VAL A 47 -1.93 -11.74 4.59
CA VAL A 47 -3.02 -11.35 3.67
C VAL A 47 -2.49 -10.32 2.68
N VAL A 48 -3.16 -10.19 1.53
CA VAL A 48 -2.76 -9.27 0.48
C VAL A 48 -3.89 -8.32 0.15
N PHE A 49 -3.61 -7.03 0.25
CA PHE A 49 -4.39 -5.96 -0.35
C PHE A 49 -3.68 -5.50 -1.62
N SER A 50 -4.37 -5.51 -2.76
CA SER A 50 -3.81 -5.03 -4.03
C SER A 50 -4.60 -3.86 -4.59
N PHE A 51 -3.89 -2.86 -5.08
CA PHE A 51 -4.43 -1.64 -5.65
C PHE A 51 -4.13 -1.63 -7.15
N ALA A 52 -5.12 -1.26 -7.96
CA ALA A 52 -4.88 -1.10 -9.40
C ALA A 52 -3.95 0.09 -9.66
N GLY A 53 -2.97 -0.06 -10.53
CA GLY A 53 -2.23 1.07 -11.08
C GLY A 53 -3.10 1.89 -12.02
N SER A 54 -2.71 3.13 -12.27
CA SER A 54 -3.31 3.98 -13.31
C SER A 54 -2.24 4.37 -14.32
N LEU A 55 -2.63 4.53 -15.58
CA LEU A 55 -1.78 5.09 -16.65
C LEU A 55 -2.21 6.51 -17.05
N SER A 56 -3.19 7.10 -16.34
CA SER A 56 -3.64 8.48 -16.58
C SER A 56 -2.67 9.47 -15.95
N VAL A 57 -2.24 10.48 -16.71
CA VAL A 57 -1.33 11.54 -16.21
C VAL A 57 -1.87 12.20 -14.93
N ASN A 58 -3.19 12.40 -14.85
CA ASN A 58 -3.83 13.03 -13.68
C ASN A 58 -3.69 12.20 -12.39
N ASP A 59 -3.46 10.89 -12.50
CA ASP A 59 -3.25 10.01 -11.36
C ASP A 59 -1.78 9.93 -10.93
N TRP A 60 -0.88 10.59 -11.67
CA TRP A 60 0.56 10.69 -11.37
C TRP A 60 0.98 12.12 -11.04
N PHE A 61 0.31 13.12 -11.59
CA PHE A 61 0.73 14.51 -11.51
C PHE A 61 -0.44 15.45 -11.23
N ALA A 62 -0.42 16.11 -10.07
CA ALA A 62 -1.45 17.04 -9.64
C ALA A 62 -1.14 18.51 -9.96
N GLY A 63 -0.01 18.81 -10.61
CA GLY A 63 0.45 20.17 -10.91
C GLY A 63 1.76 20.54 -10.21
N GLY A 64 2.18 21.81 -10.29
CA GLY A 64 3.44 22.28 -9.69
C GLY A 64 4.69 21.83 -10.47
N SER A 65 5.87 21.88 -9.83
CA SER A 65 7.12 21.44 -10.49
C SER A 65 7.31 19.92 -10.45
N PHE A 66 6.90 19.28 -9.35
CA PHE A 66 7.10 17.83 -9.15
C PHE A 66 5.82 17.09 -8.71
N GLY A 67 4.66 17.77 -8.60
CA GLY A 67 3.42 17.13 -8.19
C GLY A 67 3.40 16.70 -6.72
N ASP A 68 4.24 17.30 -5.89
CA ASP A 68 4.43 16.93 -4.49
C ASP A 68 3.72 17.88 -3.52
N MET A 69 3.31 17.34 -2.38
CA MET A 69 2.68 18.08 -1.29
C MET A 69 3.27 17.68 0.05
N GLU A 70 3.23 18.58 1.04
CA GLU A 70 3.47 18.21 2.44
C GLU A 70 2.39 17.22 2.89
N VAL A 71 2.79 16.18 3.63
CA VAL A 71 1.88 15.17 4.16
C VAL A 71 0.93 15.72 5.23
N ASP A 72 -0.29 15.18 5.31
CA ASP A 72 -1.22 15.50 6.40
C ASP A 72 -0.65 15.02 7.74
N ARG A 73 -0.31 15.98 8.60
CA ARG A 73 0.31 15.79 9.92
C ARG A 73 -0.53 14.93 10.86
N ARG A 74 -1.86 14.92 10.69
CA ARG A 74 -2.78 14.11 11.49
C ARG A 74 -2.78 12.65 11.05
N LEU A 75 -2.62 12.39 9.75
CA LEU A 75 -2.54 11.04 9.19
C LEU A 75 -1.14 10.43 9.37
N PHE A 76 -0.09 11.24 9.29
CA PHE A 76 1.30 10.76 9.38
C PHE A 76 2.13 11.59 10.37
N PRO A 77 1.85 11.47 11.69
CA PRO A 77 2.56 12.25 12.71
C PRO A 77 4.06 11.92 12.79
N SER A 78 4.46 10.73 12.34
CA SER A 78 5.84 10.25 12.36
C SER A 78 6.62 10.56 11.08
N LEU A 79 5.96 11.00 9.99
CA LEU A 79 6.63 11.34 8.74
C LEU A 79 7.13 12.78 8.81
N LYS A 80 8.07 13.01 9.73
CA LYS A 80 8.69 14.31 9.99
C LYS A 80 10.12 14.15 10.48
N TYR A 81 10.88 15.22 10.36
CA TYR A 81 12.13 15.34 11.07
C TYR A 81 11.82 15.55 12.57
N VAL A 82 12.52 14.86 13.46
CA VAL A 82 12.22 14.98 14.91
C VAL A 82 12.81 16.27 15.48
N GLY A 83 13.98 16.69 14.99
CA GLY A 83 14.68 17.91 15.45
C GLY A 83 14.35 19.17 14.63
N LEU A 84 13.60 19.03 13.55
CA LEU A 84 13.15 20.13 12.70
C LEU A 84 11.63 19.98 12.58
N ASP A 85 10.84 21.05 12.73
CA ASP A 85 9.37 20.99 12.59
C ASP A 85 8.93 20.90 11.11
N GLU A 86 9.64 20.06 10.36
CA GLU A 86 9.47 19.85 8.93
C GLU A 86 8.90 18.45 8.68
N PHE A 87 7.84 18.39 7.87
CA PHE A 87 7.17 17.15 7.53
C PHE A 87 7.61 16.64 6.16
N GLY A 88 7.51 15.32 5.98
CA GLY A 88 7.82 14.69 4.70
C GLY A 88 6.86 15.15 3.60
N ARG A 89 7.36 15.10 2.37
CA ARG A 89 6.58 15.43 1.17
C ARG A 89 6.30 14.17 0.37
N VAL A 90 5.11 14.08 -0.21
CA VAL A 90 4.64 12.92 -0.99
C VAL A 90 4.02 13.38 -2.29
N ASN A 91 3.91 12.47 -3.27
CA ASN A 91 3.17 12.77 -4.50
C ASN A 91 1.68 13.01 -4.18
N GLU A 92 1.15 14.15 -4.58
CA GLU A 92 -0.21 14.59 -4.26
C GLU A 92 -1.28 13.69 -4.90
N ALA A 93 -1.08 13.27 -6.15
CA ALA A 93 -2.04 12.41 -6.85
C ALA A 93 -2.17 11.05 -6.15
N PHE A 94 -1.04 10.46 -5.75
CA PHE A 94 -1.02 9.21 -4.98
C PHE A 94 -1.65 9.40 -3.60
N PHE A 95 -1.38 10.52 -2.94
CA PHE A 95 -1.96 10.82 -1.63
C PHE A 95 -3.48 10.98 -1.68
N LYS A 96 -4.03 11.63 -2.72
CA LYS A 96 -5.48 11.71 -2.95
C LYS A 96 -6.10 10.33 -3.13
N ARG A 97 -5.47 9.44 -3.91
CA ARG A 97 -5.92 8.05 -4.09
C ARG A 97 -5.88 7.27 -2.78
N PHE A 98 -4.80 7.41 -2.00
CA PHE A 98 -4.68 6.81 -0.67
C PHE A 98 -5.81 7.24 0.26
N LYS A 99 -6.11 8.56 0.35
CA LYS A 99 -7.23 9.06 1.16
C LYS A 99 -8.59 8.52 0.71
N ALA A 100 -8.79 8.33 -0.60
CA ALA A 100 -10.03 7.76 -1.12
C ALA A 100 -10.21 6.29 -0.71
N VAL A 101 -9.12 5.51 -0.63
CA VAL A 101 -9.14 4.14 -0.06
C VAL A 101 -9.40 4.20 1.44
N LEU A 102 -8.71 5.08 2.17
CA LEU A 102 -8.84 5.18 3.62
C LEU A 102 -10.26 5.60 4.06
N ALA A 103 -10.93 6.41 3.25
CA ALA A 103 -12.32 6.80 3.47
C ALA A 103 -13.34 5.65 3.24
N ASN A 104 -12.90 4.47 2.80
CA ASN A 104 -13.74 3.29 2.64
C ASN A 104 -13.83 2.50 3.96
N PRO A 105 -14.98 2.48 4.65
CA PRO A 105 -15.10 1.81 5.95
C PRO A 105 -14.84 0.30 5.88
N LYS A 106 -15.11 -0.32 4.73
CA LYS A 106 -14.84 -1.75 4.53
C LYS A 106 -13.34 -2.03 4.55
N PHE A 107 -12.55 -1.16 3.92
CA PHE A 107 -11.09 -1.30 3.91
C PHE A 107 -10.53 -1.18 5.34
N GLU A 108 -10.97 -0.15 6.08
CA GLU A 108 -10.54 0.07 7.46
C GLU A 108 -10.86 -1.14 8.35
N LEU A 109 -12.09 -1.67 8.27
CA LEU A 109 -12.49 -2.86 9.02
C LEU A 109 -11.67 -4.10 8.65
N GLU A 110 -11.45 -4.35 7.36
CA GLU A 110 -10.66 -5.52 6.90
C GLU A 110 -9.20 -5.43 7.39
N VAL A 111 -8.60 -4.24 7.36
CA VAL A 111 -7.23 -4.00 7.86
C VAL A 111 -7.18 -4.14 9.39
N ALA A 112 -8.12 -3.52 10.11
CA ALA A 112 -8.18 -3.60 11.57
C ALA A 112 -8.34 -5.05 12.06
N LEU A 113 -9.21 -5.83 11.41
CA LEU A 113 -9.39 -7.24 11.74
C LEU A 113 -8.09 -8.04 11.53
N VAL A 114 -7.34 -7.78 10.47
CA VAL A 114 -6.07 -8.45 10.19
C VAL A 114 -5.00 -8.09 11.22
N ILE A 115 -4.93 -6.82 11.64
CA ILE A 115 -3.92 -6.35 12.60
C ILE A 115 -4.25 -6.78 14.04
N LEU A 116 -5.53 -6.83 14.42
CA LEU A 116 -5.96 -7.12 15.79
C LEU A 116 -6.09 -8.63 16.08
N PHE A 117 -6.37 -9.45 15.08
CA PHE A 117 -6.53 -10.91 15.27
C PHE A 117 -5.35 -11.61 15.98
N PRO A 118 -4.08 -11.26 15.70
CA PRO A 118 -2.92 -11.87 16.37
C PRO A 118 -2.81 -11.56 17.87
N PHE A 119 -3.54 -10.56 18.39
CA PHE A 119 -3.44 -10.09 19.78
C PHE A 119 -4.63 -10.50 20.65
N LEU A 120 -5.61 -11.24 20.10
CA LEU A 120 -6.84 -11.66 20.79
C LEU A 120 -6.91 -13.17 21.09
N LEU A 121 -5.81 -13.90 20.88
CA LEU A 121 -5.61 -15.32 21.20
C LEU A 121 -4.42 -15.47 22.15
#